data_AF-A0A4P9A2B8-F1
#
_entry.id   AF-A0A4P9A2B8-F1
#
_cell.length_a   1.000
_cell.length_b   1.000
_cell.length_c   1.000
_cell.angle_alpha   90.00
_cell.angle_beta   90.00
_cell.angle_gamma   90.00
#
_symmetry.space_group_name_H-M   'P 1'
#
loop_
_entity.id
_entity.type
_entity.pdbx_description
1 polymer ?
#
loop_
_entity_poly.entity_id
_entity_poly.type
_entity_poly.pdbx_seq_one_letter_code
_entity_poly.pdbx_strand_id
1 'polypeptide(L)'
;MEKVSPNPSDIGAKMHQPRALQMLDSGEHYTDLGVANLQLKDCDCEQLGNPEARCNEIYEYELPADAIERANLGFDLDELPSFIGVKGGAARQVLEALVHSDRQLPPPRDVDLVILEEVIANGDYDPDEIRAVASDLSMRFSPRDAMNGYGAEPVQSAAEFMRQHDFTINQVLIRKDGDTWRLLASTQAVLDTAEHVIRPTVFEHDPGNSYRIGNKLALKAVRLLSDMQVQGIDDASIKSVQLPDDTYGDPKDDYFMQTLQLDKALEVSDELAERYVKNLRSYRMLPYGCEDMSAAELYYELVNRTNFIPSDGNASDVFLAERENGGVVKLDDVIEGLLRQVPERFSRDYYDSKK
;
A
#
# COMPACT_ATOMS: atom_id res chain seq x y z
N MET A 1 -13.46 40.57 11.84
CA MET A 1 -12.96 40.22 10.49
C MET A 1 -14.13 40.37 9.53
N GLU A 2 -13.99 41.25 8.53
CA GLU A 2 -14.99 41.45 7.48
C GLU A 2 -15.08 40.17 6.63
N LYS A 3 -16.29 39.61 6.52
CA LYS A 3 -16.60 38.56 5.53
C LYS A 3 -16.63 39.23 4.15
N VAL A 4 -15.51 39.16 3.44
CA VAL A 4 -15.46 39.49 2.02
C VAL A 4 -16.28 38.43 1.28
N SER A 5 -17.33 38.87 0.60
CA SER A 5 -18.15 38.00 -0.24
C SER A 5 -17.39 37.71 -1.53
N PRO A 6 -17.31 36.46 -2.02
CA PRO A 6 -16.53 36.12 -3.20
C PRO A 6 -17.08 36.81 -4.46
N ASN A 7 -16.16 37.27 -5.32
CA ASN A 7 -16.52 37.96 -6.55
C ASN A 7 -17.00 36.93 -7.60
N PRO A 8 -17.96 37.27 -8.48
CA PRO A 8 -18.47 36.34 -9.49
C PRO A 8 -17.39 35.81 -10.46
N SER A 9 -16.29 36.53 -10.63
CA SER A 9 -15.12 36.11 -11.41
C SER A 9 -14.34 34.97 -10.75
N ASP A 10 -14.36 34.87 -9.43
CA ASP A 10 -13.64 33.82 -8.66
C ASP A 10 -14.38 32.47 -8.76
N ILE A 11 -15.70 32.52 -8.94
CA ILE A 11 -16.55 31.34 -9.13
C ILE A 11 -16.28 30.71 -10.51
N GLY A 12 -16.08 31.54 -11.55
CA GLY A 12 -15.74 31.07 -12.89
C GLY A 12 -14.33 30.47 -13.01
N ALA A 13 -13.37 30.99 -12.24
CA ALA A 13 -12.00 30.47 -12.21
C ALA A 13 -11.91 29.10 -11.51
N LYS A 14 -12.67 28.90 -10.41
CA LYS A 14 -12.72 27.62 -9.69
C LYS A 14 -13.35 26.49 -10.51
N MET A 15 -14.30 26.78 -11.41
CA MET A 15 -14.93 25.76 -12.26
C MET A 15 -13.98 25.09 -13.26
N HIS A 16 -12.87 25.73 -13.63
CA HIS A 16 -11.87 25.20 -14.57
C HIS A 16 -10.55 24.80 -13.91
N GLN A 17 -10.45 24.93 -12.60
CA GLN A 17 -9.26 24.60 -11.84
C GLN A 17 -9.15 23.07 -11.68
N PRO A 18 -7.97 22.45 -11.92
CA PRO A 18 -7.74 21.04 -11.65
C PRO A 18 -8.24 20.62 -10.27
N ARG A 19 -8.91 19.46 -10.16
CA ARG A 19 -9.51 18.97 -8.91
C ARG A 19 -8.51 18.95 -7.75
N ALA A 20 -7.24 18.61 -8.04
CA ALA A 20 -6.16 18.64 -7.05
C ALA A 20 -5.95 20.03 -6.43
N LEU A 21 -5.98 21.09 -7.24
CA LEU A 21 -5.81 22.46 -6.75
C LEU A 21 -7.05 22.93 -5.96
N GLN A 22 -8.26 22.50 -6.36
CA GLN A 22 -9.47 22.77 -5.57
C GLN A 22 -9.40 22.08 -4.19
N MET A 23 -8.86 20.87 -4.14
CA MET A 23 -8.68 20.13 -2.90
C MET A 23 -7.62 20.82 -2.02
N LEU A 24 -6.44 21.15 -2.55
CA LEU A 24 -5.41 21.91 -1.83
C LEU A 24 -5.94 23.25 -1.27
N ASP A 25 -6.80 23.95 -2.02
CA ASP A 25 -7.42 25.21 -1.57
C ASP A 25 -8.46 25.01 -0.44
N SER A 26 -8.95 23.79 -0.23
CA SER A 26 -9.94 23.45 0.81
C SER A 26 -9.33 22.99 2.14
N GLY A 27 -8.05 22.59 2.12
CA GLY A 27 -7.34 22.12 3.30
C GLY A 27 -6.86 23.26 4.18
N GLU A 28 -6.82 23.00 5.50
CA GLU A 28 -6.15 23.88 6.44
C GLU A 28 -4.66 23.47 6.53
N HIS A 29 -3.75 24.42 6.34
CA HIS A 29 -2.32 24.14 6.44
C HIS A 29 -1.97 23.67 7.87
N TYR A 30 -1.42 22.46 7.97
CA TYR A 30 -1.05 21.84 9.24
C TYR A 30 0.41 22.13 9.61
N THR A 31 1.35 21.66 8.80
CA THR A 31 2.80 21.83 9.02
C THR A 31 3.60 21.50 7.76
N ASP A 32 4.92 21.69 7.79
CA ASP A 32 5.86 21.28 6.73
C ASP A 32 6.63 20.01 7.16
N LEU A 33 6.88 19.09 6.22
CA LEU A 33 7.74 17.92 6.43
C LEU A 33 9.19 18.31 6.71
N GLY A 34 9.61 19.55 6.40
CA GLY A 34 10.88 20.13 6.83
C GLY A 34 12.10 19.61 6.07
N VAL A 35 11.91 19.11 4.85
CA VAL A 35 13.02 18.59 4.02
C VAL A 35 13.81 19.77 3.46
N ALA A 36 14.97 20.05 4.06
CA ALA A 36 15.89 21.07 3.59
C ALA A 36 16.37 20.74 2.17
N ASN A 37 15.94 21.53 1.17
CA ASN A 37 16.56 21.71 -0.15
C ASN A 37 17.41 20.53 -0.66
N LEU A 38 16.81 19.36 -0.85
CA LEU A 38 17.37 18.39 -1.78
C LEU A 38 17.11 18.96 -3.17
N GLN A 39 18.14 19.55 -3.78
CA GLN A 39 18.15 19.82 -5.22
C GLN A 39 18.14 18.48 -5.95
N LEU A 40 16.97 17.83 -5.97
CA LEU A 40 16.66 16.77 -6.91
C LEU A 40 16.67 17.40 -8.29
N LYS A 41 17.83 17.37 -8.94
CA LYS A 41 18.04 17.83 -10.31
C LYS A 41 17.16 17.12 -11.35
N ASP A 42 16.45 16.08 -10.93
CA ASP A 42 15.55 15.27 -11.76
C ASP A 42 14.13 15.17 -11.19
N CYS A 43 13.80 15.96 -10.16
CA CYS A 43 12.41 16.30 -9.93
C CYS A 43 12.03 17.36 -10.97
N ASP A 44 10.91 17.20 -11.66
CA ASP A 44 10.25 18.26 -12.45
C ASP A 44 9.73 19.37 -11.49
N CYS A 45 10.59 19.88 -10.63
CA CYS A 45 10.33 20.89 -9.60
C CYS A 45 11.18 22.16 -9.84
N GLU A 46 11.85 22.28 -11.00
CA GLU A 46 12.69 23.42 -11.36
C GLU A 46 11.90 24.67 -11.80
N GLN A 47 10.79 25.01 -11.15
CA GLN A 47 10.21 26.35 -11.25
C GLN A 47 9.91 26.94 -9.87
N LEU A 48 10.84 27.76 -9.40
CA LEU A 48 10.63 28.70 -8.29
C LEU A 48 9.38 29.56 -8.60
N GLY A 49 8.28 29.28 -7.91
CA GLY A 49 7.01 29.99 -8.05
C GLY A 49 5.80 29.12 -8.43
N ASN A 50 5.96 27.81 -8.62
CA ASN A 50 4.88 26.86 -8.92
C ASN A 50 4.31 26.24 -7.62
N PRO A 51 3.02 25.80 -7.55
CA PRO A 51 2.48 25.05 -6.39
C PRO A 51 3.29 23.79 -6.04
N GLU A 52 4.09 23.31 -6.98
CA GLU A 52 5.09 22.24 -6.86
C GLU A 52 6.30 22.59 -5.97
N ALA A 53 6.42 23.84 -5.51
CA ALA A 53 7.38 24.20 -4.45
C ALA A 53 6.88 23.84 -3.03
N ARG A 54 5.61 23.39 -2.91
CA ARG A 54 4.93 23.09 -1.64
C ARG A 54 4.72 21.59 -1.40
N CYS A 55 5.40 20.72 -2.15
CA CYS A 55 5.24 19.25 -2.08
C CYS A 55 5.40 18.66 -0.68
N ASN A 56 6.09 19.37 0.22
CA ASN A 56 6.36 18.97 1.59
C ASN A 56 5.37 19.52 2.63
N GLU A 57 4.42 20.36 2.24
CA GLU A 57 3.40 20.84 3.18
C GLU A 57 2.34 19.77 3.42
N ILE A 58 1.95 19.61 4.68
CA ILE A 58 0.84 18.77 5.13
C ILE A 58 -0.38 19.67 5.32
N TYR A 59 -1.49 19.23 4.75
CA TYR A 59 -2.79 19.84 4.91
C TYR A 59 -3.71 18.90 5.66
N GLU A 60 -4.65 19.48 6.37
CA GLU A 60 -5.70 18.78 7.07
C GLU A 60 -7.05 19.09 6.44
N TYR A 61 -7.85 18.03 6.24
CA TYR A 61 -9.14 18.07 5.58
C TYR A 61 -10.19 17.45 6.49
N GLU A 62 -11.24 18.20 6.82
CA GLU A 62 -12.43 17.63 7.45
C GLU A 62 -13.06 16.60 6.51
N LEU A 63 -13.42 15.42 7.04
CA LEU A 63 -14.01 14.36 6.25
C LEU A 63 -15.54 14.49 6.23
N PRO A 64 -16.14 14.86 5.09
CA PRO A 64 -17.59 14.88 4.99
C PRO A 64 -18.12 13.45 4.91
N ALA A 65 -19.33 13.23 5.44
CA ALA A 65 -19.93 11.90 5.54
C ALA A 65 -20.05 11.18 4.20
N ASP A 66 -20.30 11.91 3.10
CA ASP A 66 -20.39 11.34 1.75
C ASP A 66 -19.04 10.83 1.23
N ALA A 67 -17.92 11.45 1.62
CA ALA A 67 -16.60 10.96 1.26
C ALA A 67 -16.27 9.65 2.00
N ILE A 68 -16.64 9.55 3.28
CA ILE A 68 -16.48 8.31 4.07
C ILE A 68 -17.32 7.17 3.47
N GLU A 69 -18.58 7.46 3.11
CA GLU A 69 -19.46 6.48 2.49
C GLU A 69 -18.90 5.98 1.14
N ARG A 70 -18.44 6.89 0.28
CA ARG A 70 -17.83 6.53 -1.02
C ARG A 70 -16.49 5.81 -0.89
N ALA A 71 -15.72 6.14 0.15
CA ALA A 71 -14.51 5.42 0.48
C ALA A 71 -14.78 3.99 0.95
N ASN A 72 -16.00 3.67 1.40
CA ASN A 72 -16.45 2.30 1.65
C ASN A 72 -15.45 1.48 2.49
N LEU A 73 -15.03 2.00 3.64
CA LEU A 73 -13.97 1.39 4.46
C LEU A 73 -14.34 0.01 5.04
N GLY A 74 -15.60 -0.40 4.96
CA GLY A 74 -16.09 -1.67 5.51
C GLY A 74 -16.34 -1.65 7.02
N PHE A 75 -16.16 -0.49 7.67
CA PHE A 75 -16.47 -0.26 9.08
C PHE A 75 -16.79 1.22 9.32
N ASP A 76 -17.39 1.54 10.47
CA ASP A 76 -17.65 2.93 10.88
C ASP A 76 -16.43 3.49 11.63
N LEU A 77 -15.91 4.64 11.18
CA LEU A 77 -14.78 5.30 11.83
C LEU A 77 -15.10 5.62 13.29
N ASP A 78 -16.35 5.88 13.65
CA ASP A 78 -16.73 6.16 15.04
C ASP A 78 -16.63 4.97 15.99
N GLU A 79 -16.36 3.76 15.47
CA GLU A 79 -15.94 2.61 16.29
C GLU A 79 -14.51 2.75 16.83
N LEU A 80 -13.69 3.61 16.25
CA LEU A 80 -12.29 3.80 16.65
C LEU A 80 -12.17 4.83 17.79
N PRO A 81 -11.40 4.51 18.85
CA PRO A 81 -11.02 5.49 19.86
C PRO A 81 -10.23 6.66 19.25
N SER A 82 -10.27 7.83 19.88
CA SER A 82 -9.58 9.03 19.39
C SER A 82 -8.05 8.91 19.33
N PHE A 83 -7.45 8.00 20.10
CA PHE A 83 -6.01 7.71 20.04
C PHE A 83 -5.63 6.72 18.93
N ILE A 84 -6.59 6.22 18.15
CA ILE A 84 -6.34 5.35 17.01
C ILE A 84 -6.54 6.13 15.70
N GLY A 85 -5.53 6.06 14.83
CA GLY A 85 -5.60 6.57 13.46
C GLY A 85 -5.63 5.44 12.43
N VAL A 86 -5.99 5.79 11.20
CA VAL A 86 -5.97 4.87 10.04
C VAL A 86 -4.91 5.35 9.04
N LYS A 87 -4.10 4.42 8.55
CA LYS A 87 -3.05 4.66 7.56
C LYS A 87 -3.18 3.78 6.31
N GLY A 88 -2.22 3.90 5.41
CA GLY A 88 -2.02 2.96 4.32
C GLY A 88 -3.14 2.98 3.29
N GLY A 89 -3.52 1.79 2.78
CA GLY A 89 -4.49 1.65 1.70
C GLY A 89 -5.86 2.24 2.03
N ALA A 90 -6.35 2.03 3.25
CA ALA A 90 -7.63 2.57 3.71
C ALA A 90 -7.62 4.11 3.77
N ALA A 91 -6.56 4.72 4.29
CA ALA A 91 -6.44 6.19 4.30
C ALA A 91 -6.31 6.77 2.89
N ARG A 92 -5.56 6.10 2.01
CA ARG A 92 -5.44 6.47 0.59
C ARG A 92 -6.79 6.43 -0.12
N GLN A 93 -7.61 5.43 0.18
CA GLN A 93 -8.94 5.29 -0.39
C GLN A 93 -9.88 6.44 0.00
N VAL A 94 -9.77 6.98 1.21
CA VAL A 94 -10.48 8.21 1.60
C VAL A 94 -9.97 9.42 0.81
N LEU A 95 -8.65 9.55 0.63
CA LEU A 95 -8.10 10.61 -0.23
C LEU A 95 -8.63 10.50 -1.67
N GLU A 96 -8.66 9.28 -2.22
CA GLU A 96 -9.22 9.01 -3.56
C GLU A 96 -10.69 9.43 -3.63
N ALA A 97 -11.50 9.13 -2.61
CA ALA A 97 -12.90 9.54 -2.56
C ALA A 97 -13.04 11.08 -2.49
N LEU A 98 -12.17 11.78 -1.77
CA LEU A 98 -12.19 13.25 -1.72
C LEU A 98 -11.83 13.89 -3.07
N VAL A 99 -10.81 13.35 -3.74
CA VAL A 99 -10.29 13.90 -4.99
C VAL A 99 -11.17 13.52 -6.19
N HIS A 100 -11.73 12.31 -6.18
CA HIS A 100 -12.54 11.76 -7.27
C HIS A 100 -13.96 11.47 -6.78
N SER A 101 -14.86 12.44 -7.01
CA SER A 101 -16.24 12.39 -6.53
C SER A 101 -17.12 11.30 -7.17
N ASP A 102 -16.69 10.74 -8.29
CA ASP A 102 -17.48 9.92 -9.20
C ASP A 102 -17.20 8.41 -9.10
N ARG A 103 -16.25 8.00 -8.26
CA ARG A 103 -15.84 6.60 -8.10
C ARG A 103 -16.38 6.02 -6.80
N GLN A 104 -16.95 4.82 -6.90
CA GLN A 104 -17.27 3.98 -5.76
C GLN A 104 -16.17 2.92 -5.65
N LEU A 105 -15.50 2.89 -4.50
CA LEU A 105 -14.32 2.04 -4.30
C LEU A 105 -14.73 0.73 -3.59
N PRO A 106 -14.15 -0.42 -3.96
CA PRO A 106 -14.36 -1.66 -3.21
C PRO A 106 -13.75 -1.54 -1.82
N PRO A 107 -14.25 -2.26 -0.79
CA PRO A 107 -13.69 -2.13 0.54
C PRO A 107 -12.21 -2.52 0.57
N PRO A 108 -11.37 -1.85 1.38
CA PRO A 108 -9.95 -2.17 1.47
C PRO A 108 -9.75 -3.58 2.02
N ARG A 109 -8.72 -4.28 1.53
CA ARG A 109 -8.36 -5.64 1.98
C ARG A 109 -8.03 -5.67 3.48
N ASP A 110 -7.19 -4.73 3.91
CA ASP A 110 -6.83 -4.54 5.31
C ASP A 110 -6.92 -3.06 5.67
N VAL A 111 -7.15 -2.81 6.95
CA VAL A 111 -7.17 -1.47 7.53
C VAL A 111 -6.00 -1.37 8.48
N ASP A 112 -4.95 -0.67 8.04
CA ASP A 112 -3.76 -0.45 8.84
C ASP A 112 -4.02 0.64 9.87
N LEU A 113 -3.75 0.34 11.15
CA LEU A 113 -3.99 1.26 12.26
C LEU A 113 -2.68 1.82 12.82
N VAL A 114 -2.78 2.99 13.46
CA VAL A 114 -1.69 3.62 14.22
C VAL A 114 -2.18 4.06 15.59
N ILE A 115 -1.27 4.13 16.55
CA ILE A 115 -1.50 4.69 17.88
C ILE A 115 -0.94 6.12 17.89
N LEU A 116 -1.78 7.10 18.19
CA LEU A 116 -1.43 8.52 18.17
C LEU A 116 -0.89 8.97 19.53
N GLU A 117 0.42 8.91 19.71
CA GLU A 117 1.09 9.23 20.99
C GLU A 117 0.85 10.69 21.41
N GLU A 118 0.72 11.61 20.45
CA GLU A 118 0.37 13.01 20.73
C GLU A 118 -1.00 13.16 21.40
N VAL A 119 -1.96 12.30 21.06
CA VAL A 119 -3.30 12.29 21.68
C VAL A 119 -3.20 11.67 23.07
N ILE A 120 -2.45 10.59 23.22
CA ILE A 120 -2.23 9.92 24.50
C ILE A 120 -1.57 10.87 25.51
N ALA A 121 -0.51 11.57 25.09
CA ALA A 121 0.23 12.49 25.95
C ALA A 121 -0.62 13.66 26.50
N ASN A 122 -1.71 14.00 25.79
CA ASN A 122 -2.63 15.07 26.17
C ASN A 122 -3.92 14.56 26.85
N GLY A 123 -4.09 13.24 26.93
CA GLY A 123 -5.25 12.59 27.53
C GLY A 123 -4.94 11.87 28.84
N ASP A 124 -5.98 11.29 29.43
CA ASP A 124 -5.89 10.42 30.61
C ASP A 124 -6.25 8.99 30.18
N TYR A 125 -5.29 8.32 29.55
CA TYR A 125 -5.45 6.95 29.04
C TYR A 125 -4.60 5.97 29.85
N ASP A 126 -5.17 4.82 30.21
CA ASP A 126 -4.41 3.73 30.81
C ASP A 126 -3.55 3.03 29.74
N PRO A 127 -2.21 2.95 29.91
CA PRO A 127 -1.34 2.24 28.98
C PRO A 127 -1.73 0.77 28.73
N ASP A 128 -2.28 0.09 29.74
CA ASP A 128 -2.71 -1.30 29.57
C ASP A 128 -4.01 -1.41 28.77
N GLU A 129 -4.92 -0.42 28.89
CA GLU A 129 -6.11 -0.31 28.05
C GLU A 129 -5.75 -0.02 26.60
N ILE A 130 -4.84 0.93 26.34
CA ILE A 130 -4.34 1.25 24.99
C ILE A 130 -3.80 -0.03 24.32
N ARG A 131 -2.98 -0.80 25.03
CA ARG A 131 -2.41 -2.05 24.49
C ARG A 131 -3.48 -3.09 24.18
N ALA A 132 -4.46 -3.25 25.07
CA ALA A 132 -5.55 -4.21 24.87
C ALA A 132 -6.42 -3.83 23.66
N VAL A 133 -6.80 -2.56 23.56
CA VAL A 133 -7.62 -2.04 22.46
C VAL A 133 -6.87 -2.10 21.13
N ALA A 134 -5.61 -1.67 21.10
CA ALA A 134 -4.79 -1.75 19.89
C ALA A 134 -4.61 -3.19 19.41
N SER A 135 -4.44 -4.14 20.33
CA SER A 135 -4.35 -5.57 20.01
C SER A 135 -5.66 -6.12 19.44
N ASP A 136 -6.81 -5.79 20.04
CA ASP A 136 -8.13 -6.24 19.57
C ASP A 136 -8.45 -5.69 18.18
N LEU A 137 -8.23 -4.39 17.97
CA LEU A 137 -8.45 -3.74 16.69
C LEU A 137 -7.50 -4.29 15.61
N SER A 138 -6.22 -4.52 15.93
CA SER A 138 -5.27 -5.13 14.98
C SER A 138 -5.73 -6.52 14.55
N MET A 139 -6.22 -7.34 15.49
CA MET A 139 -6.73 -8.69 15.18
C MET A 139 -8.02 -8.64 14.35
N ARG A 140 -8.84 -7.60 14.51
CA ARG A 140 -10.06 -7.41 13.72
C ARG A 140 -9.78 -6.92 12.30
N PHE A 141 -8.87 -5.97 12.15
CA PHE A 141 -8.68 -5.20 10.91
C PHE A 141 -7.50 -5.67 10.04
N SER A 142 -6.49 -6.30 10.65
CA SER A 142 -5.39 -6.99 9.95
C SER A 142 -4.96 -8.23 10.72
N PRO A 143 -5.81 -9.28 10.80
CA PRO A 143 -5.56 -10.47 11.61
C PRO A 143 -4.24 -11.17 11.27
N ARG A 144 -3.89 -11.22 9.99
CA ARG A 144 -2.67 -11.91 9.53
C ARG A 144 -1.41 -11.19 10.00
N ASP A 145 -1.39 -9.86 9.92
CA ASP A 145 -0.27 -9.07 10.42
C ASP A 145 -0.18 -9.20 11.94
N ALA A 146 -1.31 -9.11 12.64
CA ALA A 146 -1.39 -9.24 14.09
C ALA A 146 -0.85 -10.60 14.58
N MET A 147 -1.24 -11.70 13.91
CA MET A 147 -0.74 -13.05 14.21
C MET A 147 0.77 -13.19 14.00
N ASN A 148 1.35 -12.39 13.12
CA ASN A 148 2.79 -12.34 12.86
C ASN A 148 3.54 -11.31 13.74
N GLY A 149 2.86 -10.71 14.72
CA GLY A 149 3.43 -9.74 15.65
C GLY A 149 3.48 -8.31 15.12
N TYR A 150 2.80 -8.02 14.01
CA TYR A 150 2.67 -6.68 13.45
C TYR A 150 1.27 -6.13 13.78
N GLY A 151 1.20 -5.10 14.61
CA GLY A 151 -0.06 -4.45 14.99
C GLY A 151 -0.01 -2.94 14.79
N ALA A 152 -0.98 -2.23 15.37
CA ALA A 152 -0.99 -0.78 15.36
C ALA A 152 0.32 -0.20 15.89
N GLU A 153 1.01 0.59 15.07
CA GLU A 153 2.31 1.17 15.38
C GLU A 153 2.17 2.53 16.10
N PRO A 154 3.04 2.83 17.08
CA PRO A 154 3.04 4.14 17.73
C PRO A 154 3.59 5.22 16.79
N VAL A 155 2.86 6.32 16.68
CA VAL A 155 3.20 7.51 15.91
C VAL A 155 3.36 8.69 16.85
N GLN A 156 4.58 9.20 16.94
CA GLN A 156 4.91 10.34 17.82
C GLN A 156 4.35 11.66 17.30
N SER A 157 4.40 11.86 15.99
CA SER A 157 3.84 13.04 15.33
C SER A 157 3.46 12.72 13.89
N ALA A 158 2.40 13.37 13.40
CA ALA A 158 1.99 13.24 12.00
C ALA A 158 3.12 13.64 11.03
N ALA A 159 3.93 14.65 11.35
CA ALA A 159 5.03 15.09 10.47
C ALA A 159 6.13 14.02 10.34
N GLU A 160 6.48 13.33 11.43
CA GLU A 160 7.44 12.23 11.38
C GLU A 160 6.90 11.04 10.61
N PHE A 161 5.65 10.69 10.88
CA PHE A 161 4.94 9.62 10.19
C PHE A 161 4.95 9.81 8.66
N MET A 162 4.55 11.00 8.20
CA MET A 162 4.49 11.31 6.77
C MET A 162 5.85 11.25 6.06
N ARG A 163 6.98 11.36 6.77
CA ARG A 163 8.33 11.31 6.18
C ARG A 163 8.83 9.90 5.87
N GLN A 164 8.24 8.86 6.44
CA GLN A 164 8.80 7.50 6.44
C GLN A 164 8.04 6.53 5.52
N HIS A 165 7.28 7.04 4.55
CA HIS A 165 6.50 6.20 3.63
C HIS A 165 7.23 5.88 2.34
N ASP A 166 6.99 4.69 1.82
CA ASP A 166 7.51 4.25 0.53
C ASP A 166 7.11 5.15 -0.65
N PHE A 167 5.82 5.54 -0.70
CA PHE A 167 5.21 6.27 -1.83
C PHE A 167 4.45 7.49 -1.34
N THR A 168 4.42 8.53 -2.17
CA THR A 168 3.75 9.82 -1.91
C THR A 168 2.27 9.64 -1.63
N ILE A 169 1.57 8.80 -2.40
CA ILE A 169 0.14 8.47 -2.22
C ILE A 169 -0.17 7.79 -0.87
N ASN A 170 0.85 7.31 -0.14
CA ASN A 170 0.69 6.76 1.21
C ASN A 170 1.02 7.77 2.31
N GLN A 171 1.41 9.01 1.98
CA GLN A 171 1.58 10.10 2.95
C GLN A 171 0.22 10.69 3.33
N VAL A 172 -0.59 9.83 3.96
CA VAL A 172 -1.96 10.10 4.38
C VAL A 172 -2.23 9.46 5.75
N LEU A 173 -2.97 10.17 6.59
CA LEU A 173 -3.34 9.72 7.94
C LEU A 173 -4.74 10.22 8.27
N ILE A 174 -5.64 9.32 8.64
CA ILE A 174 -6.93 9.68 9.20
C ILE A 174 -6.81 9.68 10.72
N ARG A 175 -7.28 10.74 11.37
CA ARG A 175 -7.35 10.83 12.83
C ARG A 175 -8.61 11.57 13.26
N LYS A 176 -8.98 11.38 14.52
CA LYS A 176 -10.07 12.12 15.16
C LYS A 176 -9.52 13.38 15.83
N ASP A 177 -10.10 14.53 15.52
CA ASP A 177 -9.87 15.79 16.21
C ASP A 177 -11.18 16.25 16.87
N GLY A 178 -11.25 16.13 18.19
CA GLY A 178 -12.50 16.25 18.94
C GLY A 178 -13.53 15.22 18.49
N ASP A 179 -14.67 15.69 17.98
CA ASP A 179 -15.75 14.85 17.44
C ASP A 179 -15.69 14.72 15.91
N THR A 180 -14.66 15.26 15.26
CA THR A 180 -14.57 15.36 13.80
C THR A 180 -13.44 14.50 13.26
N TRP A 181 -13.74 13.68 12.27
CA TRP A 181 -12.73 12.91 11.54
C TRP A 181 -12.04 13.81 10.51
N ARG A 182 -10.71 13.77 10.51
CA ARG A 182 -9.87 14.55 9.60
C ARG A 182 -8.88 13.65 8.87
N LEU A 183 -8.63 13.97 7.60
CA LEU A 183 -7.56 13.39 6.81
C LEU A 183 -6.40 14.39 6.75
N LEU A 184 -5.21 13.94 7.13
CA LEU A 184 -3.97 14.64 6.86
C LEU A 184 -3.38 14.06 5.58
N ALA A 185 -2.92 14.92 4.68
CA ALA A 185 -2.23 14.50 3.47
C ALA A 185 -1.11 15.49 3.11
N SER A 186 0.00 14.98 2.58
CA SER A 186 1.00 15.85 1.95
C SER A 186 0.45 16.44 0.64
N THR A 187 0.93 17.62 0.27
CA THR A 187 0.59 18.24 -1.02
C THR A 187 0.89 17.29 -2.18
N GLN A 188 2.02 16.58 -2.13
CA GLN A 188 2.39 15.62 -3.16
C GLN A 188 1.45 14.40 -3.19
N ALA A 189 0.97 13.91 -2.04
CA ALA A 189 -0.01 12.84 -1.99
C ALA A 189 -1.31 13.22 -2.71
N VAL A 190 -1.79 14.44 -2.51
CA VAL A 190 -2.99 14.98 -3.17
C VAL A 190 -2.80 15.04 -4.69
N LEU A 191 -1.69 15.62 -5.14
CA LEU A 191 -1.38 15.76 -6.57
C LEU A 191 -1.24 14.39 -7.24
N ASP A 192 -0.45 13.49 -6.65
CA ASP A 192 -0.22 12.17 -7.23
C ASP A 192 -1.48 11.30 -7.19
N THR A 193 -2.37 11.46 -6.20
CA THR A 193 -3.69 10.78 -6.18
C THR A 193 -4.61 11.32 -7.27
N ALA A 194 -4.61 12.64 -7.51
CA ALA A 194 -5.40 13.25 -8.56
C ALA A 194 -4.93 12.88 -9.97
N GLU A 195 -3.63 12.71 -10.16
CA GLU A 195 -3.01 12.39 -11.46
C GLU A 195 -2.75 10.89 -11.64
N HIS A 196 -3.13 10.05 -10.68
CA HIS A 196 -2.89 8.60 -10.71
C HIS A 196 -1.40 8.24 -10.88
N VAL A 197 -0.55 8.97 -10.18
CA VAL A 197 0.90 8.80 -10.20
C VAL A 197 1.35 7.99 -8.99
N ILE A 198 2.15 6.96 -9.25
CA ILE A 198 2.87 6.21 -8.22
C ILE A 198 4.29 6.75 -8.20
N ARG A 199 4.61 7.50 -7.16
CA ARG A 199 5.92 8.12 -6.97
C ARG A 199 6.52 7.70 -5.63
N PRO A 200 7.75 7.17 -5.60
CA PRO A 200 8.45 6.98 -4.34
C PRO A 200 8.63 8.30 -3.59
N THR A 201 8.67 8.26 -2.28
CA THR A 201 9.05 9.45 -1.52
C THR A 201 10.57 9.64 -1.56
N VAL A 202 11.02 10.84 -1.23
CA VAL A 202 12.45 11.17 -1.11
C VAL A 202 13.16 10.30 -0.05
N PHE A 203 12.43 9.73 0.90
CA PHE A 203 12.99 8.81 1.90
C PHE A 203 13.58 7.55 1.27
N GLU A 204 12.98 7.06 0.17
CA GLU A 204 13.41 5.84 -0.51
C GLU A 204 14.49 6.08 -1.56
N HIS A 205 14.86 7.34 -1.79
CA HIS A 205 15.86 7.70 -2.76
C HIS A 205 17.25 7.48 -2.16
N ASP A 206 18.01 6.54 -2.73
CA ASP A 206 19.43 6.34 -2.42
C ASP A 206 20.32 7.15 -3.38
N PRO A 207 20.93 8.26 -2.93
CA PRO A 207 21.84 9.05 -3.76
C PRO A 207 23.09 8.26 -4.20
N GLY A 208 23.47 7.23 -3.44
CA GLY A 208 24.60 6.34 -3.74
C GLY A 208 24.31 5.31 -4.81
N ASN A 209 23.04 5.04 -5.13
CA ASN A 209 22.62 4.04 -6.10
C ASN A 209 21.83 4.65 -7.28
N SER A 210 22.28 5.80 -7.77
CA SER A 210 21.62 6.51 -8.90
C SER A 210 20.13 6.79 -8.67
N TYR A 211 19.70 6.99 -7.42
CA TYR A 211 18.30 7.22 -7.05
C TYR A 211 17.35 6.08 -7.44
N ARG A 212 17.86 4.85 -7.57
CA ARG A 212 17.05 3.65 -7.82
C ARG A 212 16.35 3.23 -6.54
N ILE A 213 15.08 2.82 -6.67
CA ILE A 213 14.38 2.13 -5.57
C ILE A 213 14.77 0.66 -5.53
N GLY A 214 14.72 0.06 -4.34
CA GLY A 214 14.95 -1.37 -4.18
C GLY A 214 13.87 -2.23 -4.85
N ASN A 215 14.23 -3.48 -5.18
CA ASN A 215 13.35 -4.45 -5.86
C ASN A 215 12.00 -4.60 -5.19
N LYS A 216 11.97 -4.68 -3.86
CA LYS A 216 10.74 -4.73 -3.04
C LYS A 216 9.76 -3.61 -3.39
N LEU A 217 10.25 -2.38 -3.49
CA LEU A 217 9.42 -1.22 -3.79
C LEU A 217 9.01 -1.20 -5.26
N ALA A 218 9.90 -1.58 -6.17
CA ALA A 218 9.59 -1.69 -7.58
C ALA A 218 8.42 -2.69 -7.83
N LEU A 219 8.48 -3.87 -7.21
CA LEU A 219 7.41 -4.87 -7.26
C LEU A 219 6.09 -4.33 -6.69
N LYS A 220 6.15 -3.62 -5.55
CA LYS A 220 4.97 -2.98 -4.96
C LYS A 220 4.40 -1.87 -5.85
N ALA A 221 5.24 -1.06 -6.50
CA ALA A 221 4.82 -0.02 -7.43
C ALA A 221 4.07 -0.62 -8.64
N VAL A 222 4.60 -1.71 -9.20
CA VAL A 222 3.97 -2.41 -10.33
C VAL A 222 2.63 -3.03 -9.91
N ARG A 223 2.52 -3.56 -8.68
CA ARG A 223 1.23 -4.05 -8.14
C ARG A 223 0.22 -2.91 -8.00
N LEU A 224 0.62 -1.78 -7.44
CA LEU A 224 -0.25 -0.60 -7.29
C LEU A 224 -0.70 -0.04 -8.64
N LEU A 225 0.19 -0.02 -9.64
CA LEU A 225 -0.15 0.38 -11.01
C LEU A 225 -1.21 -0.55 -11.60
N SER A 226 -1.05 -1.85 -11.38
CA SER A 226 -1.95 -2.87 -11.87
C SER A 226 -3.34 -2.74 -11.25
N ASP A 227 -3.40 -2.43 -9.95
CA ASP A 227 -4.64 -2.18 -9.21
C ASP A 227 -5.40 -1.00 -9.82
N MET A 228 -4.74 0.14 -9.99
CA MET A 228 -5.33 1.32 -10.65
C MET A 228 -5.88 0.99 -12.06
N GLN A 229 -5.11 0.24 -12.85
CA GLN A 229 -5.53 -0.14 -14.21
C GLN A 229 -6.73 -1.10 -14.23
N VAL A 230 -6.82 -2.06 -13.32
CA VAL A 230 -8.00 -2.93 -13.20
C VAL A 230 -9.22 -2.14 -12.77
N GLN A 231 -9.05 -1.09 -11.97
CA GLN A 231 -10.13 -0.17 -11.62
C GLN A 231 -10.48 0.84 -12.74
N GLY A 232 -9.96 0.65 -13.96
CA GLY A 232 -10.28 1.46 -15.14
C GLY A 232 -9.44 2.73 -15.33
N ILE A 233 -8.33 2.87 -14.60
CA ILE A 233 -7.43 4.02 -14.69
C ILE A 233 -6.26 3.68 -15.63
N ASP A 234 -6.51 3.78 -16.94
CA ASP A 234 -5.53 3.38 -17.96
C ASP A 234 -4.31 4.32 -18.05
N ASP A 235 -4.45 5.57 -17.62
CA ASP A 235 -3.38 6.59 -17.64
C ASP A 235 -2.52 6.61 -16.37
N ALA A 236 -2.76 5.71 -15.42
CA ALA A 236 -1.94 5.55 -14.23
C ALA A 236 -0.47 5.29 -14.61
N SER A 237 0.46 5.89 -13.87
CA SER A 237 1.89 5.86 -14.23
C SER A 237 2.81 5.82 -13.02
N ILE A 238 3.98 5.21 -13.19
CA ILE A 238 5.08 5.26 -12.21
C ILE A 238 6.03 6.39 -12.66
N LYS A 239 6.32 7.36 -11.78
CA LYS A 239 7.16 8.52 -12.09
C LYS A 239 8.30 8.69 -11.09
N SER A 240 9.29 9.49 -11.51
CA SER A 240 10.46 9.91 -10.72
C SER A 240 11.35 8.77 -10.22
N VAL A 241 11.29 7.60 -10.86
CA VAL A 241 12.11 6.45 -10.50
C VAL A 241 12.41 5.58 -11.71
N GLN A 242 13.61 5.01 -11.75
CA GLN A 242 13.95 3.92 -12.66
C GLN A 242 13.69 2.59 -11.96
N LEU A 243 12.83 1.77 -12.57
CA LEU A 243 12.66 0.39 -12.12
C LEU A 243 13.91 -0.44 -12.48
N PRO A 244 14.34 -1.35 -11.60
CA PRO A 244 15.45 -2.24 -11.87
C PRO A 244 15.15 -3.15 -13.08
N ASP A 245 16.11 -3.24 -14.00
CA ASP A 245 16.08 -4.08 -15.20
C ASP A 245 16.67 -5.48 -14.98
N ASP A 246 17.32 -5.70 -13.83
CA ASP A 246 17.83 -6.98 -13.36
C ASP A 246 17.44 -7.15 -11.87
N THR A 247 16.18 -7.52 -11.63
CA THR A 247 15.56 -7.59 -10.30
C THR A 247 16.09 -8.71 -9.41
N TYR A 248 17.01 -9.57 -9.86
CA TYR A 248 17.35 -10.81 -9.16
C TYR A 248 18.82 -10.81 -8.71
N GLY A 249 19.13 -9.96 -7.74
CA GLY A 249 20.44 -9.91 -7.09
C GLY A 249 20.57 -10.95 -5.97
N ASP A 250 19.49 -11.15 -5.21
CA ASP A 250 19.32 -12.27 -4.27
C ASP A 250 18.02 -13.01 -4.61
N PRO A 251 18.10 -14.13 -5.35
CA PRO A 251 16.92 -14.86 -5.78
C PRO A 251 15.98 -15.26 -4.63
N LYS A 252 16.47 -15.43 -3.40
CA LYS A 252 15.61 -15.89 -2.30
C LYS A 252 14.71 -14.77 -1.77
N ASP A 253 15.29 -13.60 -1.51
CA ASP A 253 14.55 -12.45 -0.99
C ASP A 253 13.70 -11.79 -2.09
N ASP A 254 14.24 -11.69 -3.31
CA ASP A 254 13.54 -11.10 -4.45
C ASP A 254 12.34 -11.97 -4.87
N TYR A 255 12.48 -13.31 -4.91
CA TYR A 255 11.36 -14.20 -5.16
C TYR A 255 10.33 -14.15 -4.04
N PHE A 256 10.74 -14.11 -2.76
CA PHE A 256 9.78 -14.02 -1.66
C PHE A 256 8.93 -12.75 -1.79
N MET A 257 9.56 -11.60 -2.07
CA MET A 257 8.85 -10.34 -2.25
C MET A 257 7.92 -10.37 -3.45
N GLN A 258 8.31 -11.03 -4.54
CA GLN A 258 7.46 -11.21 -5.71
C GLN A 258 6.28 -12.13 -5.42
N THR A 259 6.49 -13.26 -4.73
CA THR A 259 5.43 -14.14 -4.26
C THR A 259 4.43 -13.36 -3.42
N LEU A 260 4.92 -12.55 -2.47
CA LEU A 260 4.08 -11.74 -1.60
C LEU A 260 3.23 -10.72 -2.37
N GLN A 261 3.78 -10.04 -3.39
CA GLN A 261 2.97 -9.09 -4.17
C GLN A 261 1.94 -9.80 -5.06
N LEU A 262 2.26 -10.99 -5.58
CA LEU A 262 1.34 -11.78 -6.39
C LEU A 262 0.24 -12.42 -5.53
N ASP A 263 0.58 -12.90 -4.32
CA ASP A 263 -0.35 -13.34 -3.29
C ASP A 263 -1.36 -12.23 -2.97
N LYS A 264 -0.86 -11.01 -2.70
CA LYS A 264 -1.69 -9.83 -2.46
C LYS A 264 -2.56 -9.42 -3.65
N ALA A 265 -2.14 -9.72 -4.87
CA ALA A 265 -2.94 -9.47 -6.06
C ALA A 265 -4.08 -10.49 -6.18
N LEU A 266 -3.77 -11.77 -5.95
CA LEU A 266 -4.73 -12.87 -5.96
C LEU A 266 -5.79 -12.77 -4.85
N GLU A 267 -5.41 -12.26 -3.67
CA GLU A 267 -6.38 -11.95 -2.59
C GLU A 267 -7.46 -10.96 -3.04
N VAL A 268 -7.16 -10.09 -4.01
CA VAL A 268 -8.12 -9.15 -4.58
C VAL A 268 -8.89 -9.77 -5.74
N SER A 269 -8.19 -10.26 -6.78
CA SER A 269 -8.79 -10.95 -7.92
C SER A 269 -7.75 -11.59 -8.86
N ASP A 270 -8.19 -12.58 -9.64
CA ASP A 270 -7.41 -13.14 -10.75
C ASP A 270 -7.05 -12.08 -11.81
N GLU A 271 -7.98 -11.16 -12.08
CA GLU A 271 -7.75 -10.07 -13.04
C GLU A 271 -6.60 -9.16 -12.61
N LEU A 272 -6.52 -8.83 -11.32
CA LEU A 272 -5.40 -8.05 -10.77
C LEU A 272 -4.09 -8.82 -10.86
N ALA A 273 -4.09 -10.11 -10.53
CA ALA A 273 -2.89 -10.94 -10.62
C ALA A 273 -2.37 -11.03 -12.07
N GLU A 274 -3.25 -11.24 -13.04
CA GLU A 274 -2.88 -11.28 -14.46
C GLU A 274 -2.40 -9.92 -14.97
N ARG A 275 -3.07 -8.83 -14.55
CA ARG A 275 -2.59 -7.47 -14.88
C ARG A 275 -1.20 -7.21 -14.31
N TYR A 276 -0.96 -7.64 -13.07
CA TYR A 276 0.32 -7.51 -12.41
C TYR A 276 1.43 -8.26 -13.15
N VAL A 277 1.23 -9.52 -13.52
CA VAL A 277 2.20 -10.30 -14.31
C VAL A 277 2.44 -9.69 -15.69
N LYS A 278 1.39 -9.17 -16.35
CA LYS A 278 1.54 -8.45 -17.63
C LYS A 278 2.39 -7.19 -17.49
N ASN A 279 2.22 -6.43 -16.40
CA ASN A 279 3.02 -5.25 -16.15
C ASN A 279 4.46 -5.60 -15.79
N LEU A 280 4.70 -6.61 -14.94
CA LEU A 280 6.05 -7.13 -14.66
C LEU A 280 6.78 -7.53 -15.95
N ARG A 281 6.10 -8.23 -16.86
CA ARG A 281 6.64 -8.60 -18.18
C ARG A 281 7.03 -7.37 -18.99
N SER A 282 6.20 -6.33 -19.00
CA SER A 282 6.44 -5.08 -19.74
C SER A 282 7.65 -4.31 -19.19
N TYR A 283 7.87 -4.39 -17.89
CA TYR A 283 9.04 -3.82 -17.21
C TYR A 283 10.25 -4.76 -17.15
N ARG A 284 10.16 -5.97 -17.71
CA ARG A 284 11.21 -7.01 -17.68
C ARG A 284 11.63 -7.44 -16.26
N MET A 285 10.65 -7.47 -15.36
CA MET A 285 10.82 -7.83 -13.95
C MET A 285 10.28 -9.24 -13.62
N LEU A 286 10.20 -10.13 -14.62
CA LEU A 286 9.84 -11.53 -14.40
C LEU A 286 11.10 -12.38 -14.16
N PRO A 287 11.01 -13.46 -13.36
CA PRO A 287 12.14 -14.36 -13.16
C PRO A 287 12.57 -14.97 -14.48
N TYR A 288 13.88 -15.20 -14.62
CA TYR A 288 14.44 -15.89 -15.78
C TYR A 288 13.75 -17.24 -16.00
N GLY A 289 13.27 -17.47 -17.22
CA GLY A 289 12.57 -18.69 -17.61
C GLY A 289 11.08 -18.75 -17.24
N CYS A 290 10.52 -17.64 -16.73
CA CYS A 290 9.11 -17.52 -16.38
C CYS A 290 8.36 -16.51 -17.28
N GLU A 291 8.97 -16.10 -18.40
CA GLU A 291 8.48 -15.01 -19.24
C GLU A 291 7.10 -15.30 -19.85
N ASP A 292 6.79 -16.57 -20.14
CA ASP A 292 5.55 -17.00 -20.78
C ASP A 292 4.50 -17.52 -19.79
N MET A 293 4.79 -17.54 -18.49
CA MET A 293 3.86 -18.04 -17.47
C MET A 293 2.67 -17.09 -17.27
N SER A 294 1.50 -17.69 -17.03
CA SER A 294 0.33 -17.04 -16.45
C SER A 294 0.57 -16.64 -14.99
N ALA A 295 -0.34 -15.87 -14.40
CA ALA A 295 -0.24 -15.50 -12.99
C ALA A 295 -0.30 -16.72 -12.07
N ALA A 296 -1.15 -17.69 -12.38
CA ALA A 296 -1.30 -18.92 -11.63
C ALA A 296 -0.01 -19.77 -11.66
N GLU A 297 0.54 -20.03 -12.85
CA GLU A 297 1.78 -20.80 -13.03
C GLU A 297 2.96 -20.12 -12.32
N LEU A 298 3.10 -18.80 -12.49
CA LEU A 298 4.15 -18.04 -11.83
C LEU A 298 4.01 -18.09 -10.31
N TYR A 299 2.79 -17.96 -9.78
CA TYR A 299 2.54 -18.02 -8.35
C TYR A 299 2.92 -19.39 -7.78
N TYR A 300 2.49 -20.48 -8.43
CA TYR A 300 2.84 -21.83 -8.04
C TYR A 300 4.36 -22.06 -8.02
N GLU A 301 5.07 -21.64 -9.06
CA GLU A 301 6.53 -21.77 -9.14
C GLU A 301 7.23 -20.98 -8.03
N LEU A 302 6.80 -19.73 -7.78
CA LEU A 302 7.39 -18.87 -6.76
C LEU A 302 7.14 -19.37 -5.34
N VAL A 303 5.94 -19.87 -5.03
CA VAL A 303 5.62 -20.48 -3.74
C VAL A 303 6.55 -21.67 -3.47
N ASN A 304 6.75 -22.55 -4.44
CA ASN A 304 7.64 -23.71 -4.32
C ASN A 304 9.11 -23.33 -4.12
N ARG A 305 9.58 -22.23 -4.72
CA ARG A 305 10.96 -21.75 -4.56
C ARG A 305 11.23 -21.08 -3.22
N THR A 306 10.21 -20.49 -2.60
CA THR A 306 10.36 -19.63 -1.43
C THR A 306 9.88 -20.27 -0.13
N ASN A 307 9.15 -21.40 -0.20
CA ASN A 307 8.37 -21.96 0.90
C ASN A 307 7.39 -20.94 1.51
N PHE A 308 6.86 -20.04 0.66
CA PHE A 308 5.82 -19.10 1.06
C PHE A 308 4.55 -19.86 1.46
N ILE A 309 3.82 -19.33 2.44
CA ILE A 309 2.52 -19.90 2.86
C ILE A 309 1.43 -19.06 2.19
N PRO A 310 0.69 -19.62 1.20
CA PRO A 310 -0.38 -18.90 0.51
C PRO A 310 -1.40 -18.29 1.46
N SER A 311 -1.94 -17.13 1.08
CA SER A 311 -3.12 -16.59 1.75
C SER A 311 -4.33 -17.51 1.56
N ASP A 312 -5.21 -17.51 2.56
CA ASP A 312 -6.51 -18.16 2.45
C ASP A 312 -7.34 -17.58 1.28
N GLY A 313 -8.32 -18.35 0.80
CA GLY A 313 -9.20 -17.94 -0.30
C GLY A 313 -8.51 -18.10 -1.66
N ASN A 314 -8.68 -17.11 -2.54
CA ASN A 314 -8.33 -17.25 -3.95
C ASN A 314 -6.87 -17.63 -4.20
N ALA A 315 -5.93 -17.05 -3.44
CA ALA A 315 -4.51 -17.40 -3.57
C ALA A 315 -4.25 -18.89 -3.26
N SER A 316 -4.84 -19.42 -2.18
CA SER A 316 -4.77 -20.85 -1.85
C SER A 316 -5.45 -21.73 -2.90
N ASP A 317 -6.60 -21.31 -3.44
CA ASP A 317 -7.34 -22.06 -4.46
C ASP A 317 -6.56 -22.16 -5.76
N VAL A 318 -5.96 -21.04 -6.22
CA VAL A 318 -5.08 -21.01 -7.39
C VAL A 318 -3.86 -21.91 -7.19
N PHE A 319 -3.22 -21.85 -6.02
CA PHE A 319 -2.08 -22.72 -5.73
C PHE A 319 -2.46 -24.21 -5.78
N LEU A 320 -3.61 -24.57 -5.19
CA LEU A 320 -4.10 -25.95 -5.19
C LEU A 320 -4.48 -26.42 -6.59
N ALA A 321 -5.16 -25.58 -7.37
CA ALA A 321 -5.53 -25.87 -8.75
C ALA A 321 -4.31 -26.11 -9.62
N GLU A 322 -3.27 -25.27 -9.52
CA GLU A 322 -2.03 -25.45 -10.27
C GLU A 322 -1.22 -26.67 -9.80
N ARG A 323 -1.27 -27.01 -8.51
CA ARG A 323 -0.69 -28.26 -8.02
C ARG A 323 -1.37 -29.48 -8.64
N GLU A 324 -2.69 -29.42 -8.85
CA GLU A 324 -3.48 -30.48 -9.48
C GLU A 324 -3.27 -30.53 -11.01
N ASN A 325 -3.19 -29.38 -11.66
CA ASN A 325 -2.95 -29.24 -13.11
C ASN A 325 -1.51 -29.62 -13.50
N GLY A 326 -0.53 -29.17 -12.71
CA GLY A 326 0.89 -29.46 -12.85
C GLY A 326 1.29 -30.86 -12.37
N GLY A 327 0.35 -31.67 -11.90
CA GLY A 327 0.64 -32.95 -11.30
C GLY A 327 -0.45 -34.01 -11.47
N VAL A 328 -0.30 -34.94 -12.40
CA VAL A 328 0.56 -36.13 -12.19
C VAL A 328 1.77 -35.84 -11.30
N VAL A 329 1.55 -35.48 -10.04
CA VAL A 329 2.60 -35.57 -9.03
C VAL A 329 2.73 -37.06 -8.82
N LYS A 330 3.87 -37.66 -9.20
CA LYS A 330 4.12 -39.05 -8.81
C LYS A 330 4.01 -39.07 -7.30
N LEU A 331 3.11 -39.90 -6.78
CA LEU A 331 2.84 -40.09 -5.35
C LEU A 331 4.14 -40.11 -4.51
N ASP A 332 5.23 -40.58 -5.11
CA ASP A 332 6.58 -40.57 -4.58
C ASP A 332 7.09 -39.18 -4.14
N ASP A 333 6.86 -38.10 -4.87
CA ASP A 333 7.35 -36.75 -4.52
C ASP A 333 6.60 -36.15 -3.32
N VAL A 334 5.30 -36.43 -3.19
CA VAL A 334 4.49 -36.05 -2.02
C VAL A 334 4.95 -36.81 -0.79
N ILE A 335 5.20 -38.11 -0.94
CA ILE A 335 5.69 -38.95 0.14
C ILE A 335 7.08 -38.46 0.59
N GLU A 336 7.99 -38.17 -0.33
CA GLU A 336 9.31 -37.61 -0.02
C GLU A 336 9.22 -36.28 0.74
N GLY A 337 8.32 -35.38 0.33
CA GLY A 337 8.07 -34.11 1.02
C GLY A 337 7.55 -34.30 2.46
N LEU A 338 6.63 -35.24 2.67
CA LEU A 338 6.09 -35.57 3.99
C LEU A 338 7.14 -36.28 4.87
N LEU A 339 7.97 -37.14 4.29
CA LEU A 339 9.02 -37.86 5.01
C LEU A 339 10.14 -36.96 5.54
N ARG A 340 10.37 -35.80 4.91
CA ARG A 340 11.31 -34.78 5.40
C ARG A 340 10.80 -34.01 6.62
N GLN A 341 9.50 -34.04 6.88
CA GLN A 341 8.88 -33.32 8.00
C GLN A 341 8.72 -34.19 9.25
N VAL A 342 8.94 -35.50 9.14
CA VAL A 342 8.86 -36.45 10.26
C VAL A 342 10.25 -36.81 10.79
N PRO A 343 10.39 -37.15 12.08
CA PRO A 343 11.66 -37.62 12.63
C PRO A 343 12.25 -38.79 11.84
N GLU A 344 13.58 -38.81 11.67
CA GLU A 344 14.31 -39.78 10.81
C GLU A 344 13.94 -41.24 11.03
N ARG A 345 13.53 -41.64 12.24
CA ARG A 345 13.09 -43.01 12.52
C ARG A 345 11.91 -43.44 11.63
N PHE A 346 10.96 -42.54 11.36
CA PHE A 346 9.75 -42.84 10.59
C PHE A 346 10.01 -42.85 9.09
N SER A 347 10.93 -42.02 8.60
CA SER A 347 11.37 -42.10 7.20
C SER A 347 12.18 -43.37 6.95
N ARG A 348 13.05 -43.78 7.89
CA ARG A 348 13.75 -45.07 7.81
C ARG A 348 12.79 -46.26 7.76
N ASP A 349 11.80 -46.30 8.65
CA ASP A 349 10.79 -47.36 8.68
C ASP A 349 10.00 -47.45 7.35
N TYR A 350 9.68 -46.31 6.75
CA TYR A 350 9.01 -46.28 5.44
C TYR A 350 9.86 -46.93 4.34
N TYR A 351 11.15 -46.57 4.21
CA TYR A 351 12.01 -47.15 3.17
C TYR A 351 12.33 -48.63 3.42
N ASP A 352 12.45 -49.04 4.69
CA ASP A 352 12.67 -50.45 5.03
C ASP A 352 11.44 -51.32 4.77
N SER A 353 10.22 -50.76 4.87
CA SER A 353 8.98 -51.45 4.50
C SER A 353 8.78 -51.65 2.99
N LYS A 354 9.61 -50.99 2.17
CA LYS A 354 9.55 -51.01 0.70
C LYS A 354 10.61 -51.93 0.05
N LYS A 355 11.51 -52.51 0.85
CA LYS A 355 12.42 -53.60 0.45
C LYS A 355 11.78 -54.95 0.73
#